data_AF-A0A433DUL8-F1
#
_entry.id   AF-A0A433DUL8-F1
#
_cell.length_a   1.000
_cell.length_b   1.000
_cell.length_c   1.000
_cell.angle_alpha   90.00
_cell.angle_beta   90.00
_cell.angle_gamma   90.00
#
_symmetry.space_group_name_H-M   'P 1'
#
loop_
_entity.id
_entity.type
_entity.pdbx_description
1 polymer ?
#
loop_
_entity_poly.entity_id
_entity_poly.type
_entity_poly.pdbx_seq_one_letter_code
_entity_poly.pdbx_strand_id
1 'polypeptide(L)'
;MVIAMQPTDSGAASANPSWVAVDMGALIHQCDAELAQHDAMLDRLTSGVSALEAEKQAVRSARQQVVLTREEALRVQEMLHAAARAGAALRSGQREGGASFKEVPDSDECKGSDACADEAADSSDAAATSAEEGSHTGKASTAFDASKLGPRGMQAMQIINSEPTLQWTGKLLAVRLEGQEVEADGKAHNRARTLMDDLAKKQLVAKMYSDDGRRCYFVAAAATEAA
;
A
#
# COMPACT_ATOMS: atom_id res chain seq x y z
N MET A 1 40.66 -74.90 63.16
CA MET A 1 40.27 -74.65 61.75
C MET A 1 39.71 -73.25 61.71
N VAL A 2 40.55 -72.26 61.34
CA VAL A 2 40.21 -70.84 61.36
C VAL A 2 40.02 -70.40 59.91
N ILE A 3 38.82 -69.97 59.56
CA ILE A 3 38.51 -69.42 58.24
C ILE A 3 38.96 -67.96 58.28
N ALA A 4 40.05 -67.65 57.59
CA ALA A 4 40.50 -66.28 57.38
C ALA A 4 39.47 -65.56 56.51
N MET A 5 38.77 -64.61 57.12
CA MET A 5 37.87 -63.68 56.44
C MET A 5 38.75 -62.66 55.72
N GLN A 6 38.92 -62.82 54.41
CA GLN A 6 39.59 -61.81 53.60
C GLN A 6 38.70 -60.57 53.50
N PRO A 7 39.22 -59.35 53.71
CA PRO A 7 38.50 -58.14 53.38
C PRO A 7 38.44 -58.02 51.85
N THR A 8 37.25 -58.12 51.28
CA THR A 8 37.00 -57.70 49.91
C THR A 8 37.05 -56.18 49.87
N ASP A 9 38.21 -55.63 49.52
CA ASP A 9 38.30 -54.30 48.92
C ASP A 9 37.61 -54.35 47.54
N SER A 10 36.28 -54.28 47.54
CA SER A 10 35.53 -54.11 46.30
C SER A 10 35.33 -52.62 46.03
N GLY A 11 36.17 -52.10 45.15
CA GLY A 11 35.78 -51.04 44.22
C GLY A 11 35.51 -49.68 44.81
N ALA A 12 36.58 -48.96 45.18
CA ALA A 12 36.57 -47.53 44.92
C ALA A 12 36.39 -47.36 43.40
N ALA A 13 35.15 -47.11 42.96
CA ALA A 13 34.89 -46.61 41.62
C ALA A 13 35.69 -45.31 41.49
N SER A 14 36.87 -45.42 40.86
CA SER A 14 37.68 -44.28 40.47
C SER A 14 36.80 -43.40 39.57
N ALA A 15 36.24 -42.34 40.16
CA ALA A 15 35.63 -41.25 39.42
C ALA A 15 36.77 -40.58 38.64
N ASN A 16 37.09 -41.13 37.46
CA ASN A 16 38.17 -40.63 36.63
C ASN A 16 37.81 -39.19 36.19
N PRO A 17 38.51 -38.14 36.67
CA PRO A 17 38.17 -36.74 36.36
C PRO A 17 38.27 -36.41 34.85
N SER A 18 38.85 -37.31 34.06
CA SER A 18 39.02 -37.17 32.62
C SER A 18 37.72 -37.15 31.82
N TRP A 19 36.67 -37.87 32.23
CA TRP A 19 35.41 -37.88 31.45
C TRP A 19 34.60 -36.61 31.68
N VAL A 20 34.62 -36.08 32.91
CA VAL A 20 33.99 -34.79 33.25
C VAL A 20 34.65 -33.66 32.48
N ALA A 21 35.98 -33.67 32.36
CA ALA A 21 36.71 -32.66 31.59
C ALA A 21 36.34 -32.68 30.09
N VAL A 22 36.15 -33.87 29.51
CA VAL A 22 35.72 -34.01 28.10
C VAL A 22 34.27 -33.55 27.92
N ASP A 23 33.38 -33.90 28.83
CA ASP A 23 31.96 -33.51 28.79
C ASP A 23 31.80 -31.98 28.92
N MET A 24 32.50 -31.38 29.88
CA MET A 24 32.53 -29.92 30.02
C MET A 24 33.13 -29.24 28.79
N GLY A 25 34.16 -29.83 28.17
CA GLY A 25 34.72 -29.33 26.91
C GLY A 25 33.71 -29.36 25.75
N ALA A 26 32.93 -30.44 25.64
CA ALA A 26 31.87 -30.55 24.65
C ALA A 26 30.76 -29.51 24.88
N LEU A 27 30.36 -29.30 26.13
CA LEU A 27 29.36 -28.30 26.50
C LEU A 27 29.84 -26.88 26.19
N ILE A 28 31.11 -26.55 26.48
CA ILE A 28 31.70 -25.25 26.12
C ILE A 28 31.67 -25.04 24.61
N HIS A 29 32.09 -26.04 23.82
CA HIS A 29 32.04 -25.93 22.36
C HIS A 29 30.62 -25.77 21.81
N GLN A 30 29.62 -26.41 22.42
CA GLN A 30 28.22 -26.20 22.06
C GLN A 30 27.78 -24.76 22.37
N CYS A 31 28.11 -24.24 23.56
CA CYS A 31 27.81 -22.86 23.92
C CYS A 31 28.48 -21.87 22.97
N ASP A 32 29.75 -22.08 22.62
CA ASP A 32 30.47 -21.22 21.67
C ASP A 32 29.80 -21.22 20.28
N ALA A 33 29.32 -22.38 19.82
CA ALA A 33 28.60 -22.49 18.56
C ALA A 33 27.25 -21.74 18.58
N GLU A 34 26.49 -21.88 19.66
CA GLU A 34 25.22 -21.15 19.84
C GLU A 34 25.43 -19.64 19.94
N LEU A 35 26.48 -19.20 20.66
CA LEU A 35 26.86 -17.79 20.73
C LEU A 35 27.21 -17.24 19.35
N ALA A 36 28.04 -17.94 18.58
CA ALA A 36 28.40 -17.52 17.22
C ALA A 36 27.17 -17.43 16.30
N GLN A 37 26.19 -18.35 16.45
CA GLN A 37 24.95 -18.29 15.69
C GLN A 37 24.10 -17.07 16.08
N HIS A 38 24.01 -16.76 17.37
CA HIS A 38 23.28 -15.59 17.85
C HIS A 38 23.95 -14.28 17.43
N ASP A 39 25.27 -14.18 17.49
CA ASP A 39 26.01 -13.00 17.02
C ASP A 39 25.76 -12.75 15.53
N ALA A 40 25.81 -13.80 14.70
CA ALA A 40 25.47 -13.68 13.29
C ALA A 40 24.02 -13.22 13.05
N MET A 41 23.08 -13.66 13.92
CA MET A 41 21.69 -13.21 13.87
C MET A 41 21.56 -11.73 14.28
N LEU A 42 22.27 -11.30 15.32
CA LEU A 42 22.31 -9.91 15.77
C LEU A 42 22.89 -8.99 14.70
N ASP A 43 23.97 -9.40 14.04
CA ASP A 43 24.56 -8.67 12.92
C ASP A 43 23.58 -8.52 11.76
N ARG A 44 22.90 -9.61 11.40
CA ARG A 44 21.85 -9.59 10.36
C ARG A 44 20.71 -8.64 10.74
N LEU A 45 20.23 -8.69 11.97
CA LEU A 45 19.15 -7.82 12.44
C LEU A 45 19.58 -6.35 12.43
N THR A 46 20.79 -6.07 12.90
CA THR A 46 21.37 -4.72 12.91
C THR A 46 21.50 -4.16 11.50
N SER A 47 21.98 -4.97 10.55
CA SER A 47 22.03 -4.60 9.13
C SER A 47 20.63 -4.39 8.53
N GLY A 48 19.63 -5.16 8.96
CA GLY A 48 18.24 -4.98 8.51
C GLY A 48 17.63 -3.68 9.03
N VAL A 49 17.88 -3.34 10.29
CA VAL A 49 17.42 -2.08 10.90
C VAL A 49 18.03 -0.88 10.18
N SER A 50 19.34 -0.90 9.91
CA SER A 50 19.99 0.21 9.20
C SER A 50 19.47 0.39 7.77
N ALA A 51 19.17 -0.71 7.07
CA ALA A 51 18.56 -0.66 5.74
C ALA A 51 17.15 -0.04 5.78
N LEU A 52 16.31 -0.45 6.73
CA LEU A 52 14.96 0.12 6.90
C LEU A 52 14.99 1.59 7.30
N GLU A 53 15.95 2.01 8.12
CA GLU A 53 16.14 3.41 8.47
C GLU A 53 16.54 4.26 7.26
N ALA A 54 17.43 3.75 6.41
CA ALA A 54 17.80 4.40 5.16
C ALA A 54 16.60 4.52 4.20
N GLU A 55 15.81 3.46 4.05
CA GLU A 55 14.59 3.47 3.23
C GLU A 55 13.56 4.48 3.75
N LYS A 56 13.32 4.52 5.06
CA LYS A 56 12.45 5.51 5.70
C LYS A 56 12.91 6.93 5.41
N GLN A 57 14.22 7.18 5.42
CA GLN A 57 14.77 8.49 5.11
C GLN A 57 14.59 8.84 3.62
N ALA A 58 14.76 7.88 2.71
CA ALA A 58 14.50 8.06 1.29
C ALA A 58 13.02 8.36 0.99
N VAL A 59 12.09 7.67 1.65
CA VAL A 59 10.65 7.95 1.51
C VAL A 59 10.31 9.35 2.03
N ARG A 60 10.93 9.79 3.13
CA ARG A 60 10.73 11.15 3.66
C ARG A 60 11.22 12.22 2.69
N SER A 61 12.40 12.07 2.10
CA SER A 61 12.91 13.04 1.12
C SER A 61 12.05 13.06 -0.14
N ALA A 62 11.64 11.90 -0.65
CA ALA A 62 10.72 11.80 -1.78
C ALA A 62 9.38 12.50 -1.47
N ARG A 63 8.81 12.28 -0.29
CA ARG A 63 7.59 12.98 0.15
C ARG A 63 7.77 14.50 0.18
N GLN A 64 8.89 15.00 0.72
CA GLN A 64 9.17 16.43 0.76
C GLN A 64 9.24 17.01 -0.66
N GLN A 65 9.89 16.31 -1.59
CA GLN A 65 9.95 16.74 -2.99
C GLN A 65 8.55 16.82 -3.64
N VAL A 66 7.69 15.84 -3.37
CA VAL A 66 6.31 15.84 -3.87
C VAL A 66 5.52 17.02 -3.29
N VAL A 67 5.69 17.33 -1.99
CA VAL A 67 5.03 18.48 -1.35
C VAL A 67 5.46 19.78 -2.01
N LEU A 68 6.76 20.01 -2.21
CA LEU A 68 7.28 21.21 -2.88
C LEU A 68 6.73 21.33 -4.31
N THR A 69 6.72 20.21 -5.05
CA THR A 69 6.17 20.17 -6.41
C THR A 69 4.69 20.50 -6.43
N ARG A 70 3.93 20.00 -5.46
CA ARG A 70 2.49 20.30 -5.31
C ARG A 70 2.27 21.77 -5.00
N GLU A 71 3.06 22.36 -4.10
CA GLU A 71 2.96 23.78 -3.75
C GLU A 71 3.26 24.68 -4.95
N GLU A 72 4.27 24.32 -5.75
CA GLU A 72 4.58 25.03 -7.00
C GLU A 72 3.41 24.94 -8.00
N ALA A 73 2.86 23.74 -8.19
CA ALA A 73 1.73 23.53 -9.10
C ALA A 73 0.50 24.35 -8.67
N LEU A 74 0.21 24.43 -7.36
CA LEU A 74 -0.88 25.25 -6.84
C LEU A 74 -0.64 26.74 -7.11
N ARG A 75 0.59 27.23 -6.94
CA ARG A 75 0.95 28.62 -7.25
C ARG A 75 0.75 28.93 -8.74
N VAL A 76 1.21 28.04 -9.62
CA VAL A 76 1.01 28.18 -11.07
C VAL A 76 -0.47 28.17 -11.43
N GLN A 77 -1.26 27.27 -10.84
CA GLN A 77 -2.70 27.22 -11.04
C GLN A 77 -3.38 28.54 -10.64
N GLU A 78 -3.03 29.10 -9.49
CA GLU A 78 -3.58 30.38 -9.03
C GLU A 78 -3.23 31.53 -9.98
N MET A 79 -1.98 31.60 -10.44
CA MET A 79 -1.53 32.59 -11.43
C MET A 79 -2.30 32.46 -12.75
N LEU A 80 -2.51 31.23 -13.24
CA LEU A 80 -3.28 30.98 -14.47
C LEU A 80 -4.75 31.40 -14.31
N HIS A 81 -5.38 31.11 -13.17
CA HIS A 81 -6.74 31.58 -12.91
C HIS A 81 -6.81 33.11 -12.82
N ALA A 82 -5.83 33.77 -12.20
CA ALA A 82 -5.76 35.22 -12.14
C ALA A 82 -5.58 35.83 -13.54
N ALA A 83 -4.68 35.29 -14.36
CA ALA A 83 -4.45 35.71 -15.73
C ALA A 83 -5.69 35.49 -16.61
N ALA A 84 -6.39 34.36 -16.45
CA ALA A 84 -7.63 34.07 -17.16
C ALA A 84 -8.74 35.08 -16.82
N ARG A 85 -8.89 35.43 -15.53
CA ARG A 85 -9.83 36.48 -15.08
C ARG A 85 -9.47 37.85 -15.66
N ALA A 86 -8.19 38.24 -15.61
CA ALA A 86 -7.73 39.49 -16.19
C ALA A 86 -7.98 39.54 -17.71
N GLY A 87 -7.67 38.45 -18.43
CA GLY A 87 -7.95 38.33 -19.86
C GLY A 87 -9.45 38.37 -20.19
N ALA A 88 -10.31 37.79 -19.34
CA ALA A 88 -11.76 37.89 -19.48
C ALA A 88 -12.25 39.34 -19.30
N ALA A 89 -11.73 40.06 -18.31
CA ALA A 89 -12.06 41.47 -18.05
C ALA A 89 -11.65 42.40 -19.20
N LEU A 90 -10.49 42.15 -19.83
CA LEU A 90 -10.06 42.89 -21.02
C LEU A 90 -11.05 42.69 -22.18
N ARG A 91 -11.48 41.45 -22.43
CA ARG A 91 -12.43 41.14 -23.50
C ARG A 91 -13.82 41.73 -23.26
N SER A 92 -14.30 41.78 -22.01
CA SER A 92 -15.58 42.43 -21.69
C SER A 92 -15.47 43.96 -21.81
N GLY A 93 -14.38 44.56 -21.31
CA GLY A 93 -14.16 46.00 -21.41
C GLY A 93 -14.01 46.52 -22.84
N GLN A 94 -13.43 45.70 -23.74
CA GLN A 94 -13.31 46.02 -25.17
C GLN A 94 -14.65 45.93 -25.93
N ARG A 95 -15.66 45.26 -25.36
CA ARG A 95 -17.01 45.14 -25.94
C ARG A 95 -17.92 46.32 -25.56
N GLU A 96 -17.71 46.92 -24.39
CA GLU A 96 -18.46 48.09 -23.90
C GLU A 96 -17.78 49.42 -24.23
N GLY A 97 -16.45 49.45 -24.28
CA GLY A 97 -15.68 50.55 -24.83
C GLY A 97 -15.63 50.43 -26.34
N GLY A 98 -16.69 50.86 -27.03
CA GLY A 98 -16.66 51.14 -28.45
C GLY A 98 -15.54 52.15 -28.73
N ALA A 99 -14.33 51.65 -28.96
CA ALA A 99 -13.25 52.43 -29.52
C ALA A 99 -13.70 52.78 -30.93
N SER A 100 -14.35 53.92 -31.07
CA SER A 100 -14.42 54.64 -32.32
C SER A 100 -12.98 54.91 -32.73
N PHE A 101 -12.37 53.96 -33.44
CA PHE A 101 -11.27 54.28 -34.31
C PHE A 101 -11.85 55.30 -35.28
N LYS A 102 -11.51 56.57 -35.02
CA LYS A 102 -11.77 57.65 -35.94
C LYS A 102 -10.86 57.38 -37.12
N GLU A 103 -11.36 56.61 -38.08
CA GLU A 103 -10.80 56.53 -39.41
C GLU A 103 -10.64 57.97 -39.90
N VAL A 104 -9.38 58.35 -40.07
CA VAL A 104 -9.03 59.56 -40.80
C VAL A 104 -9.50 59.28 -42.25
N PRO A 105 -10.38 60.11 -42.84
CA PRO A 105 -10.82 59.88 -44.21
C PRO A 105 -9.62 60.08 -45.13
N ASP A 106 -9.19 59.01 -45.77
CA ASP A 106 -8.38 59.13 -46.99
C ASP A 106 -9.36 59.32 -48.16
N SER A 107 -9.12 60.37 -48.93
CA SER A 107 -9.97 60.78 -50.04
C SER A 107 -9.77 59.87 -51.25
N ASP A 108 -10.90 59.67 -51.94
CA ASP A 108 -11.06 59.32 -53.35
C ASP A 108 -11.07 57.84 -53.82
N GLU A 109 -12.31 57.47 -54.19
CA GLU A 109 -12.73 56.81 -55.44
C GLU A 109 -12.19 55.42 -55.78
N CYS A 110 -13.09 54.43 -55.82
CA CYS A 110 -13.53 53.84 -57.09
C CYS A 110 -14.65 52.79 -56.93
N LYS A 111 -15.74 53.05 -57.64
CA LYS A 111 -16.72 52.14 -58.29
C LYS A 111 -16.56 50.61 -58.13
N GLY A 112 -17.72 49.97 -57.93
CA GLY A 112 -18.05 48.63 -58.45
C GLY A 112 -18.76 47.78 -57.41
N SER A 113 -20.09 47.67 -57.45
CA SER A 113 -20.83 46.65 -58.21
C SER A 113 -21.39 45.55 -57.30
N ASP A 114 -22.69 45.67 -57.02
CA ASP A 114 -23.74 44.64 -56.99
C ASP A 114 -23.68 43.36 -56.13
N ALA A 115 -24.86 43.11 -55.54
CA ALA A 115 -25.51 41.82 -55.26
C ALA A 115 -24.95 40.98 -54.09
N CYS A 116 -25.71 40.34 -53.20
CA CYS A 116 -27.13 40.08 -52.97
C CYS A 116 -27.29 39.79 -51.45
N ALA A 117 -28.40 40.16 -50.79
CA ALA A 117 -29.40 39.25 -50.18
C ALA A 117 -28.88 37.82 -49.83
N ASP A 118 -29.14 37.21 -48.67
CA ASP A 118 -30.45 37.06 -48.03
C ASP A 118 -30.34 36.34 -46.65
N GLU A 119 -31.37 36.53 -45.80
CA GLU A 119 -31.99 35.68 -44.74
C GLU A 119 -31.12 34.78 -43.82
N ALA A 120 -31.16 34.92 -42.48
CA ALA A 120 -32.24 34.70 -41.49
C ALA A 120 -32.34 33.25 -40.93
N ALA A 121 -32.20 33.20 -39.60
CA ALA A 121 -32.73 32.31 -38.56
C ALA A 121 -33.18 30.86 -38.83
N ASP A 122 -32.69 29.92 -37.99
CA ASP A 122 -33.47 28.96 -37.19
C ASP A 122 -32.50 28.31 -36.15
N SER A 123 -32.64 28.35 -34.82
CA SER A 123 -33.68 27.92 -33.85
C SER A 123 -33.82 26.40 -33.63
N SER A 124 -34.02 26.06 -32.35
CA SER A 124 -34.36 24.75 -31.74
C SER A 124 -33.19 23.78 -31.50
N ASP A 125 -32.70 23.55 -30.27
CA ASP A 125 -33.30 23.03 -29.02
C ASP A 125 -33.57 21.51 -29.05
N ALA A 126 -33.01 20.79 -28.08
CA ALA A 126 -33.58 19.59 -27.44
C ALA A 126 -32.58 18.97 -26.43
N ALA A 127 -32.97 19.05 -25.16
CA ALA A 127 -32.47 18.21 -24.07
C ALA A 127 -33.09 16.80 -24.10
N ALA A 128 -32.37 15.79 -23.60
CA ALA A 128 -32.86 14.58 -22.89
C ALA A 128 -31.65 13.66 -22.61
N THR A 129 -31.14 13.52 -21.39
CA THR A 129 -31.53 12.57 -20.31
C THR A 129 -31.41 11.07 -20.61
N SER A 130 -30.56 10.43 -19.79
CA SER A 130 -30.73 9.14 -19.12
C SER A 130 -30.37 7.82 -19.84
N ALA A 131 -29.31 7.21 -19.29
CA ALA A 131 -29.23 5.88 -18.65
C ALA A 131 -29.55 4.58 -19.43
N GLU A 132 -28.61 3.64 -19.22
CA GLU A 132 -28.70 2.16 -19.31
C GLU A 132 -28.86 1.61 -20.76
N GLU A 133 -28.20 0.55 -21.20
CA GLU A 133 -27.68 -0.63 -20.51
C GLU A 133 -26.74 -1.40 -21.48
N GLY A 134 -25.71 -2.06 -20.95
CA GLY A 134 -25.14 -3.31 -21.47
C GLY A 134 -24.43 -3.34 -22.83
N SER A 135 -23.10 -3.40 -22.83
CA SER A 135 -22.41 -4.43 -23.63
C SER A 135 -20.98 -4.63 -23.15
N HIS A 136 -20.68 -5.89 -22.86
CA HIS A 136 -19.38 -6.39 -22.45
C HIS A 136 -18.36 -6.22 -23.58
N THR A 137 -17.23 -5.58 -23.31
CA THR A 137 -15.89 -5.96 -23.79
C THR A 137 -14.87 -4.91 -23.40
N GLY A 138 -13.71 -5.36 -22.91
CA GLY A 138 -12.48 -4.57 -22.97
C GLY A 138 -12.04 -3.90 -21.67
N LYS A 139 -11.23 -4.64 -20.90
CA LYS A 139 -10.07 -4.17 -20.11
C LYS A 139 -10.15 -2.71 -19.61
N ALA A 140 -10.65 -2.53 -18.40
CA ALA A 140 -10.42 -1.33 -17.61
C ALA A 140 -9.74 -1.72 -16.29
N SER A 141 -8.48 -1.29 -16.19
CA SER A 141 -7.65 -1.12 -14.99
C SER A 141 -8.36 -1.30 -13.64
N THR A 142 -8.00 -2.35 -12.90
CA THR A 142 -8.49 -2.64 -11.53
C THR A 142 -7.80 -1.76 -10.50
N ALA A 143 -7.95 -0.44 -10.62
CA ALA A 143 -7.74 0.45 -9.48
C ALA A 143 -8.94 0.31 -8.53
N PHE A 144 -8.82 -0.58 -7.55
CA PHE A 144 -9.85 -0.77 -6.54
C PHE A 144 -10.10 0.52 -5.75
N ASP A 145 -11.35 0.97 -5.72
CA ASP A 145 -11.77 2.16 -4.99
C ASP A 145 -11.83 1.87 -3.49
N ALA A 146 -10.76 2.26 -2.78
CA ALA A 146 -10.61 2.13 -1.33
C ALA A 146 -11.77 2.81 -0.55
N SER A 147 -12.53 3.70 -1.18
CA SER A 147 -13.67 4.43 -0.59
C SER A 147 -14.85 3.54 -0.19
N LYS A 148 -14.92 2.29 -0.67
CA LYS A 148 -15.99 1.32 -0.31
C LYS A 148 -15.64 0.40 0.87
N LEU A 149 -14.49 0.61 1.51
CA LEU A 149 -14.08 -0.08 2.72
C LEU A 149 -14.31 0.84 3.91
N GLY A 150 -15.02 0.35 4.94
CA GLY A 150 -15.08 1.05 6.21
C GLY A 150 -13.67 1.19 6.83
N PRO A 151 -13.47 2.08 7.82
CA PRO A 151 -12.15 2.36 8.39
C PRO A 151 -11.36 1.10 8.80
N ARG A 152 -12.08 0.13 9.38
CA ARG A 152 -11.52 -1.15 9.81
C ARG A 152 -11.14 -2.09 8.65
N GLY A 153 -11.89 -2.03 7.54
CA GLY A 153 -11.56 -2.77 6.31
C GLY A 153 -10.33 -2.21 5.61
N MET A 154 -10.17 -0.87 5.61
CA MET A 154 -8.96 -0.23 5.10
C MET A 154 -7.74 -0.60 5.93
N GLN A 155 -7.85 -0.57 7.26
CA GLN A 155 -6.76 -0.97 8.16
C GLN A 155 -6.36 -2.45 7.95
N ALA A 156 -7.34 -3.34 7.78
CA ALA A 156 -7.07 -4.75 7.47
C ALA A 156 -6.32 -4.91 6.14
N MET A 157 -6.73 -4.18 5.09
CA MET A 157 -6.02 -4.21 3.80
C MET A 157 -4.60 -3.64 3.90
N GLN A 158 -4.39 -2.59 4.69
CA GLN A 158 -3.05 -2.04 4.92
C GLN A 158 -2.13 -3.06 5.59
N ILE A 159 -2.64 -3.78 6.60
CA ILE A 159 -1.91 -4.86 7.28
C ILE A 159 -1.60 -5.99 6.28
N ILE A 160 -2.59 -6.47 5.53
CA ILE A 160 -2.41 -7.56 4.56
C ILE A 160 -1.42 -7.18 3.46
N ASN A 161 -1.50 -5.95 2.94
CA ASN A 161 -0.60 -5.47 1.88
C ASN A 161 0.83 -5.20 2.36
N SER A 162 1.05 -5.00 3.66
CA SER A 162 2.40 -4.87 4.21
C SER A 162 3.17 -6.20 4.19
N GLU A 163 2.47 -7.33 4.25
CA GLU A 163 3.06 -8.67 4.20
C GLU A 163 2.28 -9.54 3.18
N PRO A 164 2.45 -9.29 1.87
CA PRO A 164 1.59 -9.86 0.82
C PRO A 164 1.78 -11.37 0.63
N THR A 165 2.95 -11.90 1.01
CA THR A 165 3.28 -13.33 0.93
C THR A 165 2.80 -14.12 2.15
N LEU A 166 2.31 -13.46 3.20
CA LEU A 166 1.89 -14.13 4.42
C LEU A 166 0.50 -14.77 4.24
N GLN A 167 0.34 -15.96 4.78
CA GLN A 167 -0.94 -16.65 4.83
C GLN A 167 -1.76 -16.14 6.02
N TRP A 168 -2.72 -15.27 5.74
CA TRP A 168 -3.53 -14.62 6.76
C TRP A 168 -4.61 -15.56 7.30
N THR A 169 -4.77 -15.57 8.62
CA THR A 169 -5.86 -16.25 9.31
C THR A 169 -6.64 -15.27 10.19
N GLY A 170 -7.87 -15.62 10.57
CA GLY A 170 -8.71 -14.73 11.38
C GLY A 170 -8.07 -14.40 12.73
N LYS A 171 -7.35 -15.36 13.31
CA LYS A 171 -6.54 -15.15 14.52
C LYS A 171 -5.44 -14.11 14.27
N LEU A 172 -4.62 -14.33 13.23
CA LEU A 172 -3.48 -13.46 12.94
C LEU A 172 -3.91 -12.01 12.65
N LEU A 173 -4.99 -11.84 11.88
CA LEU A 173 -5.52 -10.51 11.58
C LEU A 173 -6.14 -9.83 12.82
N ALA A 174 -6.83 -10.59 13.67
CA ALA A 174 -7.39 -10.04 14.91
C ALA A 174 -6.29 -9.48 15.84
N VAL A 175 -5.21 -10.25 16.03
CA VAL A 175 -4.06 -9.82 16.84
C VAL A 175 -3.42 -8.54 16.28
N ARG A 176 -3.29 -8.42 14.96
CA ARG A 176 -2.73 -7.21 14.33
C ARG A 176 -3.67 -6.00 14.38
N LEU A 177 -4.99 -6.21 14.38
CA LEU A 177 -5.98 -5.12 14.42
C LEU A 177 -6.29 -4.62 15.83
N GLU A 178 -6.38 -5.52 16.82
CA GLU A 178 -6.85 -5.21 18.17
C GLU A 178 -5.76 -5.37 19.25
N GLY A 179 -4.59 -5.92 18.92
CA GLY A 179 -3.45 -6.08 19.83
C GLY A 179 -3.24 -7.51 20.33
N GLN A 180 -2.18 -7.73 21.11
CA GLN A 180 -1.80 -9.06 21.62
C GLN A 180 -2.86 -9.64 22.59
N GLU A 181 -3.63 -8.78 23.25
CA GLU A 181 -4.61 -9.16 24.29
C GLU A 181 -5.79 -9.98 23.76
N VAL A 182 -6.05 -9.94 22.44
CA VAL A 182 -7.14 -10.68 21.81
C VAL A 182 -6.73 -12.06 21.30
N GLU A 183 -5.50 -12.52 21.56
CA GLU A 183 -5.02 -13.82 21.07
C GLU A 183 -5.87 -15.01 21.55
N ALA A 184 -6.53 -14.87 22.71
CA ALA A 184 -7.46 -15.84 23.26
C ALA A 184 -8.95 -15.49 23.02
N ASP A 185 -9.26 -14.32 22.43
CA ASP A 185 -10.65 -13.91 22.19
C ASP A 185 -11.20 -14.51 20.89
N GLY A 186 -11.93 -15.61 21.03
CA GLY A 186 -12.62 -16.25 19.91
C GLY A 186 -13.62 -15.32 19.19
N LYS A 187 -14.20 -14.32 19.86
CA LYS A 187 -15.10 -13.35 19.21
C LYS A 187 -14.32 -12.41 18.29
N ALA A 188 -13.15 -11.93 18.71
CA ALA A 188 -12.26 -11.13 17.88
C ALA A 188 -11.83 -11.89 16.61
N HIS A 189 -11.48 -13.17 16.76
CA HIS A 189 -11.13 -14.02 15.63
C HIS A 189 -12.27 -14.18 14.64
N ASN A 190 -13.50 -14.38 15.12
CA ASN A 190 -14.68 -14.50 14.26
C ASN A 190 -14.99 -13.18 13.54
N ARG A 191 -14.90 -12.03 14.21
CA ARG A 191 -15.06 -10.71 13.57
C ARG A 191 -14.03 -10.49 12.46
N ALA A 192 -12.76 -10.79 12.75
CA ALA A 192 -11.69 -10.67 11.76
C ALA A 192 -11.87 -11.65 10.59
N ARG A 193 -12.39 -12.86 10.84
CA ARG A 193 -12.71 -13.83 9.79
C ARG A 193 -13.84 -13.34 8.88
N THR A 194 -14.95 -12.85 9.45
CA THR A 194 -16.04 -12.25 8.66
C THR A 194 -15.53 -11.10 7.81
N LEU A 195 -14.67 -10.25 8.37
CA LEU A 195 -14.05 -9.15 7.63
C LEU A 195 -13.25 -9.65 6.43
N MET A 196 -12.42 -10.68 6.60
CA MET A 196 -11.66 -11.27 5.48
C MET A 196 -12.55 -11.96 4.45
N ASP A 197 -13.60 -12.65 4.86
CA ASP A 197 -14.57 -13.24 3.93
C ASP A 197 -15.25 -12.14 3.09
N ASP A 198 -15.55 -10.97 3.67
CA ASP A 198 -16.10 -9.83 2.93
C ASP A 198 -15.07 -9.17 2.00
N LEU A 199 -13.78 -9.12 2.38
CA LEU A 199 -12.71 -8.71 1.48
C LEU A 199 -12.53 -9.68 0.31
N ALA A 200 -12.67 -10.99 0.57
CA ALA A 200 -12.59 -12.02 -0.46
C ALA A 200 -13.77 -11.96 -1.43
N LYS A 201 -15.01 -11.71 -0.95
CA LYS A 201 -16.17 -11.45 -1.82
C LYS A 201 -15.95 -10.25 -2.74
N LYS A 202 -15.20 -9.24 -2.27
CA LYS A 202 -14.80 -8.06 -3.05
C LYS A 202 -13.56 -8.29 -3.93
N GLN A 203 -13.05 -9.52 -4.02
CA GLN A 203 -11.87 -9.91 -4.79
C GLN A 203 -10.57 -9.19 -4.40
N LEU A 204 -10.49 -8.67 -3.18
CA LEU A 204 -9.28 -8.01 -2.67
C LEU A 204 -8.24 -8.99 -2.14
N VAL A 205 -8.72 -10.15 -1.70
CA VAL A 205 -7.95 -11.17 -1.01
C VAL A 205 -8.44 -12.53 -1.51
N ALA A 206 -7.52 -13.41 -1.88
CA ALA A 206 -7.84 -14.77 -2.31
C ALA A 206 -8.00 -15.67 -1.09
N LYS A 207 -9.13 -16.39 -1.02
CA LYS A 207 -9.36 -17.42 -0.01
C LYS A 207 -8.84 -18.75 -0.53
N MET A 208 -7.81 -19.27 0.11
CA MET A 208 -7.18 -20.54 -0.24
C MET A 208 -7.45 -21.58 0.85
N TYR A 209 -7.47 -22.84 0.43
CA TYR A 209 -7.60 -23.98 1.33
C TYR A 209 -6.24 -24.66 1.42
N SER A 210 -5.89 -25.09 2.64
CA SER A 210 -4.76 -25.97 2.88
C SER A 210 -4.99 -27.32 2.19
N ASP A 211 -3.92 -28.03 1.85
CA ASP A 211 -3.98 -29.36 1.20
C ASP A 211 -4.76 -30.39 2.03
N ASP A 212 -4.86 -30.16 3.34
CA ASP A 212 -5.67 -30.97 4.26
C ASP A 212 -7.19 -30.70 4.18
N GLY A 213 -7.61 -29.66 3.45
CA GLY A 213 -8.99 -29.18 3.32
C GLY A 213 -9.64 -28.66 4.61
N ARG A 214 -8.93 -28.71 5.75
CA ARG A 214 -9.47 -28.38 7.08
C ARG A 214 -9.23 -26.94 7.47
N ARG A 215 -8.20 -26.31 6.91
CA ARG A 215 -7.84 -24.92 7.20
C ARG A 215 -7.97 -24.07 5.95
N CYS A 216 -8.46 -22.85 6.12
CA CYS A 216 -8.40 -21.84 5.07
C CYS A 216 -7.56 -20.67 5.52
N TYR A 217 -6.84 -20.09 4.57
CA TYR A 217 -6.02 -18.91 4.74
C TYR A 217 -6.32 -17.93 3.62
N PHE A 218 -5.91 -16.69 3.82
CA PHE A 218 -6.20 -15.57 2.95
C PHE A 218 -4.88 -14.95 2.48
N VAL A 219 -4.77 -14.66 1.19
CA VAL A 219 -3.57 -14.08 0.58
C VAL A 219 -3.97 -12.85 -0.21
N ALA A 220 -3.13 -11.81 -0.24
CA ALA A 220 -3.41 -10.61 -1.05
C ALA A 220 -3.60 -11.02 -2.53
N ALA A 221 -4.65 -10.49 -3.20
CA ALA A 221 -4.92 -10.87 -4.60
C ALA A 221 -3.73 -10.55 -5.54
N ALA A 222 -3.00 -9.46 -5.26
CA ALA A 222 -1.79 -9.10 -6.01
C ALA A 222 -0.66 -10.14 -5.89
N ALA A 223 -0.61 -10.91 -4.79
CA ALA A 223 0.40 -11.95 -4.61
C ALA A 223 0.02 -13.25 -5.34
N THR A 224 -1.26 -13.49 -5.62
CA THR A 224 -1.72 -14.64 -6.40
C THR A 224 -1.60 -14.45 -7.91
N GLU A 225 -1.50 -13.20 -8.40
CA GLU A 225 -1.27 -12.91 -9.84
C GLU A 225 0.22 -12.99 -10.23
N ALA A 226 1.13 -13.03 -9.25
CA ALA A 226 2.58 -13.06 -9.46
C ALA A 226 3.20 -14.48 -9.37
N ALA A 227 2.39 -15.52 -9.13
CA ALA A 227 2.79 -16.92 -9.03
C ALA A 227 2.22 -17.73 -10.19
#